data_AF-A0A924ISN5-F1
#
_entry.id   AF-A0A924ISN5-F1
#
_cell.length_a   1.000
_cell.length_b   1.000
_cell.length_c   1.000
_cell.angle_alpha   90.00
_cell.angle_beta   90.00
_cell.angle_gamma   90.00
#
_symmetry.space_group_name_H-M   'P 1'
#
loop_
_entity.id
_entity.type
_entity.pdbx_description
1 polymer ?
#
loop_
_entity_poly.entity_id
_entity_poly.type
_entity_poly.pdbx_seq_one_letter_code
_entity_poly.pdbx_strand_id
1 'polypeptide(L)'
;RPFDYAALKAAYRAAGGKGAWMVNNGLDKALAEQAIADGADLVAFGRPYIANPDLVERLSAGGPFNEGNRATYYGGGAEGYTDYPTLSK
;
A
#
# COMPACT_ATOMS: atom_id res chain seq x y z
N ARG A 1 -20.88 14.26 1.79
CA ARG A 1 -19.66 15.09 1.69
C ARG A 1 -18.46 14.16 1.84
N PRO A 2 -17.48 14.16 0.93
CA PRO A 2 -16.26 13.39 1.13
C PRO A 2 -15.48 13.90 2.35
N PHE A 3 -14.67 13.02 2.95
CA PHE A 3 -13.82 13.40 4.08
C PHE A 3 -12.73 14.39 3.64
N ASP A 4 -12.41 15.37 4.48
CA ASP A 4 -11.42 16.41 4.18
C ASP A 4 -10.06 16.07 4.80
N TYR A 5 -9.25 15.32 4.04
CA TYR A 5 -7.92 14.89 4.50
C TYR A 5 -6.92 16.05 4.61
N ALA A 6 -7.11 17.13 3.83
CA ALA A 6 -6.26 18.30 3.89
C ALA A 6 -6.47 19.05 5.21
N ALA A 7 -7.73 19.26 5.61
CA ALA A 7 -8.07 19.85 6.91
C ALA A 7 -7.57 18.99 8.08
N LEU A 8 -7.69 17.66 7.99
CA LEU A 8 -7.15 16.76 9.01
C LEU A 8 -5.63 16.91 9.17
N LYS A 9 -4.88 16.85 8.06
CA LYS A 9 -3.42 17.00 8.07
C LYS A 9 -3.01 18.36 8.63
N ALA A 10 -3.70 19.44 8.23
CA ALA A 10 -3.45 20.78 8.73
C ALA A 10 -3.68 20.87 10.26
N ALA A 11 -4.79 20.33 10.75
CA ALA A 11 -5.08 20.29 12.19
C ALA A 11 -4.01 19.51 12.98
N TYR A 12 -3.57 18.35 12.46
CA TYR A 12 -2.48 17.58 13.08
C TYR A 12 -1.17 18.38 13.17
N ARG A 13 -0.79 19.09 12.10
CA ARG A 13 0.41 19.94 12.10
C ARG A 13 0.26 21.13 13.04
N ALA A 14 -0.90 21.80 13.05
CA ALA A 14 -1.17 22.92 13.96
C ALA A 14 -1.11 22.52 15.44
N ALA A 15 -1.50 21.29 15.77
CA ALA A 15 -1.35 20.71 17.11
C ALA A 15 0.10 20.30 17.46
N GLY A 16 1.08 20.59 16.60
CA GLY A 16 2.50 20.28 16.82
C GLY A 16 2.93 18.89 16.35
N GLY A 17 2.08 18.18 15.59
CA GLY A 17 2.39 16.86 15.05
C GLY A 17 3.54 16.87 14.03
N LYS A 18 4.56 16.01 14.24
CA LYS A 18 5.77 15.94 13.40
C LYS A 18 5.98 14.60 12.69
N GLY A 19 5.08 13.64 12.88
CA GLY A 19 5.19 12.31 12.25
C GLY A 19 5.03 12.39 10.73
N ALA A 20 5.60 11.41 10.02
CA ALA A 20 5.37 11.23 8.59
C ALA A 20 3.88 11.02 8.29
N TRP A 21 3.40 11.60 7.20
CA TRP A 21 2.04 11.46 6.71
C TRP A 21 1.94 10.25 5.79
N MET A 22 1.70 9.09 6.38
CA MET A 22 1.50 7.84 5.64
C MET A 22 0.04 7.69 5.21
N VAL A 23 -0.18 7.52 3.91
CA VAL A 23 -1.52 7.27 3.33
C VAL A 23 -1.69 5.80 2.95
N ASN A 24 -2.94 5.35 2.88
CA ASN A 24 -3.32 4.02 2.43
C ASN A 24 -4.72 4.08 1.82
N ASN A 25 -5.30 2.91 1.48
CA ASN A 25 -6.67 2.68 1.00
C ASN A 25 -6.80 2.45 -0.54
N GLY A 26 -6.37 1.27 -0.99
CA GLY A 26 -6.65 0.80 -2.36
C GLY A 26 -5.80 1.43 -3.46
N LEU A 27 -4.65 2.00 -3.09
CA LEU A 27 -3.72 2.64 -4.00
C LEU A 27 -3.03 1.58 -4.89
N ASP A 28 -2.96 1.86 -6.18
CA ASP A 28 -2.03 1.23 -7.12
C ASP A 28 -0.77 2.09 -7.27
N LYS A 29 0.14 1.73 -8.19
CA LYS A 29 1.38 2.49 -8.42
C LYS A 29 1.10 3.95 -8.79
N ALA A 30 0.22 4.19 -9.76
CA ALA A 30 -0.05 5.53 -10.27
C ALA A 30 -0.70 6.41 -9.20
N LEU A 31 -1.66 5.86 -8.45
CA LEU A 31 -2.31 6.57 -7.34
C LEU A 31 -1.33 6.84 -6.19
N ALA A 32 -0.40 5.92 -5.92
CA ALA A 32 0.63 6.10 -4.91
C ALA A 32 1.62 7.22 -5.31
N GLU A 33 2.08 7.24 -6.56
CA GLU A 33 2.93 8.30 -7.11
C GLU A 33 2.23 9.67 -7.02
N GLN A 34 0.95 9.73 -7.38
CA GLN A 34 0.15 10.95 -7.23
C GLN A 34 0.03 11.38 -5.77
N ALA A 35 -0.22 10.45 -4.84
CA ALA A 35 -0.35 10.78 -3.43
C ALA A 35 0.95 11.35 -2.84
N ILE A 36 2.11 10.82 -3.25
CA ILE A 36 3.41 11.40 -2.90
C ILE A 36 3.57 12.81 -3.48
N ALA A 37 3.20 13.02 -4.76
CA ALA A 37 3.23 14.34 -5.38
C ALA A 37 2.31 15.35 -4.68
N ASP A 38 1.18 14.89 -4.13
CA ASP A 38 0.23 15.67 -3.34
C ASP A 38 0.68 15.90 -1.87
N GLY A 39 1.88 15.41 -1.53
CA GLY A 39 2.55 15.66 -0.26
C GLY A 39 2.37 14.59 0.81
N ALA A 40 1.97 13.37 0.47
CA ALA A 40 2.18 12.23 1.35
C ALA A 40 3.67 11.92 1.48
N ASP A 41 4.09 11.48 2.67
CA ASP A 41 5.50 11.11 2.91
C ASP A 41 5.74 9.63 2.57
N LEU A 42 4.73 8.78 2.77
CA LEU A 42 4.80 7.32 2.61
C LEU A 42 3.44 6.77 2.16
N VAL A 43 3.46 5.61 1.49
CA VAL A 43 2.26 4.87 1.10
C VAL A 43 2.32 3.45 1.65
N ALA A 44 1.24 3.00 2.30
CA ALA A 44 1.09 1.62 2.75
C ALA A 44 0.17 0.82 1.81
N PHE A 45 0.66 -0.35 1.39
CA PHE A 45 -0.08 -1.31 0.58
C PHE A 45 -0.44 -2.55 1.41
N GLY A 46 -1.70 -2.95 1.40
CA GLY A 46 -2.17 -4.17 2.08
C GLY A 46 -2.25 -5.35 1.13
N ARG A 47 -3.39 -5.49 0.43
CA ARG A 47 -3.67 -6.61 -0.49
C ARG A 47 -2.56 -6.87 -1.53
N PRO A 48 -1.93 -5.86 -2.15
CA PRO A 48 -0.81 -6.12 -3.06
C PRO A 48 0.34 -6.87 -2.39
N TYR A 49 0.66 -6.56 -1.13
CA TYR A 49 1.73 -7.22 -0.39
C TYR A 49 1.39 -8.64 0.05
N ILE A 50 0.11 -8.97 0.28
CA ILE A 50 -0.32 -10.35 0.57
C ILE A 50 0.12 -11.28 -0.56
N ALA A 51 -0.11 -10.87 -1.81
CA ALA A 51 0.17 -11.71 -2.97
C ALA A 51 1.59 -11.53 -3.54
N ASN A 52 2.29 -10.45 -3.19
CA ASN A 52 3.58 -10.09 -3.78
C ASN A 52 4.59 -9.83 -2.67
N PRO A 53 5.33 -10.86 -2.22
CA PRO A 53 6.33 -10.67 -1.16
C PRO A 53 7.45 -9.68 -1.55
N ASP A 54 7.72 -9.56 -2.85
CA ASP A 54 8.66 -8.63 -3.50
C ASP A 54 7.94 -7.46 -4.19
N LEU A 55 6.89 -6.92 -3.56
CA LEU A 55 6.08 -5.84 -4.14
C LEU A 55 6.91 -4.62 -4.54
N VAL A 56 7.96 -4.28 -3.80
CA VAL A 56 8.80 -3.09 -4.07
C VAL A 56 9.49 -3.23 -5.42
N GLU A 57 10.12 -4.39 -5.66
CA GLU A 57 10.79 -4.74 -6.91
C GLU A 57 9.80 -4.72 -8.08
N ARG A 58 8.60 -5.28 -7.87
CA ARG A 58 7.54 -5.28 -8.90
C ARG A 58 7.04 -3.87 -9.21
N LEU A 59 6.82 -3.03 -8.20
CA LEU A 59 6.44 -1.63 -8.40
C LEU A 59 7.52 -0.87 -9.18
N SER A 60 8.80 -1.10 -8.87
CA SER A 60 9.93 -0.51 -9.58
C SER A 60 9.95 -0.95 -11.06
N ALA A 61 9.81 -2.25 -11.32
CA ALA A 61 9.82 -2.83 -12.67
C ALA A 61 8.52 -2.59 -13.48
N GLY A 62 7.42 -2.22 -12.82
CA GLY A 62 6.10 -2.13 -13.45
C GLY A 62 5.37 -3.47 -13.58
N GLY A 63 5.78 -4.49 -12.83
CA GLY A 63 5.22 -5.84 -12.83
C GLY A 63 6.17 -6.89 -13.37
N PRO A 64 5.68 -8.12 -13.64
CA PRO A 64 4.30 -8.58 -13.43
C PRO A 64 3.91 -8.60 -11.94
N PHE A 65 2.61 -8.61 -11.65
CA PHE A 65 2.08 -8.74 -10.28
C PHE A 65 1.33 -10.07 -10.15
N ASN A 66 1.49 -10.74 -9.01
CA ASN A 66 0.67 -11.88 -8.63
C ASN A 66 -0.74 -11.40 -8.26
N GLU A 67 -1.75 -12.21 -8.60
CA GLU A 67 -3.13 -12.00 -8.17
C GLU A 67 -3.36 -12.59 -6.77
N GLY A 68 -4.00 -11.81 -5.89
CA GLY A 68 -4.35 -12.27 -4.56
C GLY A 68 -5.59 -13.17 -4.55
N ASN A 69 -5.55 -14.24 -3.76
CA ASN A 69 -6.67 -15.14 -3.55
C ASN A 69 -7.42 -14.75 -2.27
N ARG A 70 -8.58 -14.12 -2.41
CA ARG A 70 -9.36 -13.64 -1.25
C ARG A 70 -9.89 -14.77 -0.37
N ALA A 71 -10.03 -15.99 -0.90
CA ALA A 71 -10.53 -17.12 -0.13
C ALA A 71 -9.54 -17.58 0.95
N THR A 72 -8.24 -17.24 0.80
CA THR A 72 -7.17 -17.66 1.72
C THR A 72 -6.64 -16.52 2.59
N TYR A 73 -7.25 -15.34 2.57
CA TYR A 73 -6.77 -14.19 3.37
C TYR A 73 -6.95 -14.37 4.88
N TYR A 74 -7.87 -15.25 5.31
CA TYR A 74 -8.21 -15.42 6.72
C TYR A 74 -8.25 -16.90 7.07
N GLY A 75 -7.48 -17.30 8.10
CA GLY A 75 -7.36 -18.70 8.52
C GLY A 75 -6.52 -19.53 7.56
N GLY A 76 -6.59 -20.86 7.69
CA GLY A 76 -5.86 -21.79 6.82
C GLY A 76 -4.42 -22.07 7.26
N GLY A 77 -3.52 -22.22 6.29
CA GLY A 77 -2.12 -22.62 6.47
C GLY A 77 -1.19 -21.87 5.51
N ALA A 78 -0.25 -22.58 4.87
CA ALA A 78 0.72 -21.96 3.96
C ALA A 78 0.11 -21.44 2.65
N GLU A 79 -0.96 -22.09 2.18
CA GLU A 79 -1.63 -21.77 0.91
C GLU A 79 -2.20 -20.34 0.91
N GLY A 80 -1.74 -19.52 -0.04
CA GLY A 80 -2.11 -18.12 -0.14
C GLY A 80 -1.60 -17.24 1.00
N TYR A 81 -0.54 -17.67 1.70
CA TYR A 81 0.13 -16.90 2.76
C TYR A 81 1.65 -16.82 2.53
N THR A 82 2.34 -17.95 2.44
CA THR A 82 3.81 -17.99 2.28
C THR A 82 4.27 -18.62 0.96
N ASP A 83 3.34 -19.06 0.11
CA ASP A 83 3.61 -19.76 -1.15
C ASP A 83 3.49 -18.87 -2.40
N TYR A 84 3.20 -17.57 -2.24
CA TYR A 84 3.24 -16.62 -3.34
C TYR A 84 4.68 -16.47 -3.89
N PRO A 85 4.90 -16.62 -5.21
CA PRO A 85 6.24 -16.57 -5.79
C PRO A 85 6.79 -15.14 -5.87
N THR A 86 8.11 -15.00 -5.74
CA THR A 86 8.88 -13.80 -6.10
C THR A 86 9.22 -13.79 -7.59
N LEU A 87 9.64 -12.64 -8.14
CA LEU A 87 10.10 -12.48 -9.53
C LEU A 87 11.33 -13.34 -9.82
N SER A 88 12.26 -13.40 -8.87
CA SER A 88 13.39 -14.34 -8.88
C SER A 88 12.99 -15.55 -8.06
N LYS A 89 12.91 -16.73 -8.69
CA LYS A 89 12.57 -17.99 -8.02
C LYS A 89 13.61 -18.40 -6.99
#